data_AF-A0A6G3ZW57-F1
#
_entry.id   AF-A0A6G3ZW57-F1
#
_cell.length_a   1.000
_cell.length_b   1.000
_cell.length_c   1.000
_cell.angle_alpha   90.00
_cell.angle_beta   90.00
_cell.angle_gamma   90.00
#
_symmetry.space_group_name_H-M   'P 1'
#
loop_
_entity.id
_entity.type
_entity.pdbx_description
1 polymer ?
#
loop_
_entity_poly.entity_id
_entity_poly.type
_entity_poly.pdbx_seq_one_letter_code
_entity_poly.pdbx_strand_id
1 'polypeptide(L)' 'MINPYIYYALFSIILLIGLGGTLWIGFSRRNREGDQTYFQKTGVKWLRLTSLYVIAIVLGLLALVAYIRTLI' A
#
# COMPACT_ATOMS: atom_id res chain seq x y z
N MET A 1 -20.23 12.94 18.27
CA MET A 1 -18.93 13.28 17.64
C MET A 1 -18.09 12.00 17.67
N ILE A 2 -17.64 11.48 16.52
CA ILE A 2 -16.84 10.25 16.48
C ILE A 2 -15.47 10.56 17.09
N ASN A 3 -15.00 9.70 18.00
CA ASN A 3 -13.72 9.91 18.67
C ASN A 3 -12.57 9.81 17.65
N PRO A 4 -11.74 10.86 17.47
CA PRO A 4 -10.65 10.86 16.49
C PRO A 4 -9.64 9.72 16.70
N TYR A 5 -9.50 9.19 17.92
CA TYR A 5 -8.65 8.04 18.21
C TYR A 5 -9.05 6.78 17.44
N ILE A 6 -10.32 6.64 17.03
CA ILE A 6 -10.80 5.51 16.22
C ILE A 6 -10.12 5.51 14.84
N TYR A 7 -9.95 6.70 14.22
CA TYR A 7 -9.29 6.81 12.92
C TYR A 7 -7.79 6.52 13.01
N TYR A 8 -7.13 6.98 14.09
CA TYR A 8 -5.72 6.65 14.32
C TYR A 8 -5.50 5.16 14.58
N ALA A 9 -6.40 4.51 15.33
CA ALA A 9 -6.34 3.08 15.57
C ALA A 9 -6.52 2.27 14.27
N LEU A 10 -7.53 2.62 13.46
CA LEU A 10 -7.77 1.98 12.16
C LEU A 10 -6.57 2.16 11.22
N PHE A 11 -6.06 3.39 11.10
CA PHE A 11 -4.89 3.67 10.27
C PHE A 11 -3.67 2.86 10.71
N SER A 12 -3.39 2.81 12.01
CA SER A 12 -2.26 2.05 12.58
C SER A 12 -2.38 0.55 12.31
N ILE A 13 -3.57 -0.03 12.44
CA ILE A 13 -3.82 -1.45 12.14
C ILE A 13 -3.54 -1.76 10.67
N ILE A 14 -4.06 -0.94 9.76
CA ILE A 14 -3.81 -1.09 8.31
C ILE A 14 -2.30 -1.02 8.02
N LEU A 15 -1.61 -0.07 8.65
CA LEU A 15 -0.16 0.13 8.48
C LEU A 15 0.63 -1.09 8.99
N LEU A 16 0.30 -1.62 10.17
CA LEU A 16 0.96 -2.80 10.75
C LEU A 16 0.73 -4.06 9.91
N ILE A 17 -0.47 -4.27 9.37
CA ILE A 17 -0.77 -5.39 8.46
C ILE A 17 0.06 -5.25 7.18
N GLY A 18 0.11 -4.05 6.59
CA GLY A 18 0.92 -3.78 5.39
C GLY A 18 2.42 -4.01 5.62
N LEU A 19 2.94 -3.55 6.75
CA LEU A 19 4.32 -3.78 7.17
C LEU A 19 4.60 -5.27 7.34
N GLY A 20 3.74 -5.99 8.08
CA GLY A 20 3.89 -7.43 8.31
C GLY A 20 3.90 -8.22 7.01
N GLY A 21 2.99 -7.92 6.07
CA GLY A 21 2.97 -8.55 4.75
C GLY A 21 4.23 -8.24 3.93
N THR A 22 4.70 -6.99 3.97
CA THR A 22 5.93 -6.57 3.28
C THR A 22 7.17 -7.29 3.81
N LEU A 23 7.31 -7.36 5.13
CA LEU A 23 8.42 -8.07 5.77
C LEU A 23 8.35 -9.58 5.50
N TRP A 24 7.16 -10.18 5.55
CA TRP A 24 6.99 -11.60 5.27
C TRP A 24 7.40 -11.95 3.83
N ILE A 25 6.93 -11.18 2.85
CA ILE A 25 7.31 -11.39 1.44
C ILE A 25 8.81 -11.11 1.25
N GLY A 26 9.32 -10.01 1.82
CA GLY A 26 10.71 -9.59 1.71
C GLY A 26 11.71 -10.59 2.30
N PHE A 27 11.36 -11.23 3.41
CA PHE A 27 12.19 -12.27 4.03
C PHE A 27 11.87 -13.70 3.57
N SER A 28 10.89 -13.88 2.67
CA SER A 28 10.57 -15.19 2.13
C SER A 28 11.78 -15.81 1.42
N ARG A 29 11.91 -17.13 1.53
CA ARG A 29 13.02 -17.89 0.92
C ARG A 29 13.12 -17.64 -0.59
N ARG A 30 11.97 -17.52 -1.26
CA ARG A 30 11.85 -17.18 -2.68
C ARG A 30 12.39 -15.79 -3.04
N ASN A 31 12.30 -14.82 -2.13
CA ASN A 31 12.87 -13.48 -2.33
C ASN A 31 14.38 -13.45 -2.04
N ARG A 32 14.86 -14.28 -1.09
CA ARG A 32 16.28 -14.41 -0.75
C ARG A 32 17.11 -15.19 -1.77
N GLU A 33 16.52 -16.17 -2.44
CA GLU A 33 17.21 -17.02 -3.43
C GLU A 33 17.42 -16.33 -4.79
N GLY A 34 16.87 -15.13 -5.01
CA GLY A 34 17.20 -14.27 -6.14
C GLY A 34 17.12 -14.96 -7.50
N ASP A 35 15.92 -15.29 -7.97
CA ASP A 35 15.72 -15.87 -9.30
C ASP A 35 16.23 -14.92 -10.40
N GLN A 36 17.32 -15.28 -11.09
CA GLN A 36 17.90 -14.46 -12.17
C GLN A 36 16.97 -14.31 -13.39
N THR A 37 15.93 -15.16 -13.52
CA THR A 37 14.87 -15.00 -14.52
C THR A 37 13.71 -14.11 -14.06
N TYR A 38 13.72 -13.63 -12.80
CA TYR A 38 12.71 -12.72 -12.25
C TYR A 38 12.54 -11.48 -13.14
N PHE A 39 13.65 -10.86 -13.55
CA PHE A 39 13.66 -9.68 -14.42
C PHE A 39 13.16 -9.93 -15.85
N GLN A 40 13.12 -11.19 -16.32
CA GLN A 40 12.62 -11.52 -17.66
C GLN A 40 11.09 -11.61 -17.73
N LYS A 41 10.39 -11.75 -16.59
CA LYS A 41 8.92 -11.86 -16.51
C LYS A 41 8.26 -10.71 -15.73
N THR A 42 9.01 -9.66 -15.38
CA THR A 42 8.56 -8.56 -14.52
C THR A 42 7.79 -7.47 -15.23
N GLY A 43 7.94 -7.28 -16.54
CA GLY A 43 7.32 -6.14 -17.25
C GLY A 43 5.81 -6.00 -17.00
N VAL A 44 5.04 -7.08 -17.17
CA VAL A 44 3.59 -7.09 -16.92
C VAL A 44 3.25 -6.95 -15.44
N LYS A 45 4.08 -7.51 -14.55
CA LYS A 45 3.89 -7.41 -13.10
C LYS A 45 4.12 -5.99 -12.58
N TRP A 46 5.13 -5.31 -13.12
CA TRP A 46 5.42 -3.90 -12.83
C TRP A 46 4.32 -2.99 -13.33
N LEU A 47 3.83 -3.21 -14.56
CA LEU A 47 2.75 -2.39 -15.11
C LEU A 47 1.48 -2.49 -14.27
N ARG A 48 1.13 -3.69 -13.82
CA ARG A 48 0.03 -3.92 -12.88
C ARG A 48 0.29 -3.28 -11.51
N LEU A 49 1.49 -3.41 -10.95
CA LEU A 49 1.82 -2.83 -9.66
C LEU A 49 1.81 -1.29 -9.70
N THR A 50 2.39 -0.69 -10.73
CA THR A 50 2.37 0.75 -10.98
C THR A 50 0.94 1.25 -11.14
N SER A 51 0.06 0.53 -11.87
CA SER A 51 -1.36 0.92 -11.98
C SER A 51 -2.07 0.92 -10.62
N LEU A 52 -1.77 -0.03 -9.74
CA LEU A 52 -2.33 -0.08 -8.39
C LEU A 52 -1.85 1.12 -7.54
N TYR A 53 -0.56 1.47 -7.63
CA TYR A 53 -0.04 2.66 -6.96
C TYR A 53 -0.68 3.96 -7.47
N VAL A 54 -0.83 4.13 -8.78
CA VAL A 54 -1.48 5.31 -9.36
C VAL A 54 -2.93 5.43 -8.88
N ILE A 55 -3.70 4.35 -8.91
CA ILE A 55 -5.08 4.33 -8.43
C ILE A 55 -5.14 4.68 -6.94
N ALA A 56 -4.28 4.09 -6.11
CA ALA A 56 -4.24 4.36 -4.68
C ALA A 56 -3.91 5.83 -4.38
N ILE A 57 -2.95 6.43 -5.10
CA ILE A 57 -2.59 7.84 -4.97
C ILE A 57 -3.78 8.73 -5.34
N VAL A 58 -4.45 8.47 -6.47
CA VAL A 58 -5.62 9.25 -6.90
C VAL A 58 -6.74 9.17 -5.87
N LEU A 59 -7.06 7.97 -5.37
CA LEU A 59 -8.08 7.79 -4.34
C LEU A 59 -7.69 8.50 -3.02
N GLY A 60 -6.42 8.42 -2.62
CA GLY A 60 -5.92 9.10 -1.43
C GLY A 60 -6.00 10.62 -1.54
N LEU A 61 -5.66 11.19 -2.69
CA LEU A 61 -5.78 12.63 -2.95
C LEU A 61 -7.25 13.07 -2.97
N LEU A 62 -8.14 12.30 -3.58
CA LEU A 62 -9.58 12.58 -3.57
C LEU A 62 -10.15 12.56 -2.15
N ALA A 63 -9.78 11.56 -1.35
CA ALA A 63 -10.18 11.47 0.05
C ALA A 63 -9.65 12.64 0.88
N LEU A 64 -8.40 13.06 0.66
CA LEU A 64 -7.82 14.23 1.33
C LEU A 64 -8.54 15.52 0.96
N VAL A 65 -8.80 15.75 -0.32
CA VAL A 65 -9.55 16.93 -0.79
C VAL A 65 -10.95 16.94 -0.21
N ALA A 66 -11.64 15.79 -0.21
CA ALA A 66 -12.96 15.65 0.41
C ALA A 66 -12.92 15.97 1.90
N TYR A 67 -11.94 15.43 2.64
CA TYR A 67 -11.76 15.71 4.07
C TYR A 67 -11.55 17.20 4.34
N ILE A 68 -10.62 17.85 3.63
CA ILE A 68 -10.37 19.29 3.76
C ILE A 68 -11.63 20.10 3.46
N ARG A 69 -12.37 19.75 2.40
CA ARG A 69 -13.64 20.41 2.03
C ARG A 69 -14.75 20.21 3.06
N THR A 70 -14.79 19.07 3.74
CA THR A 70 -15.76 18.83 4.82
C THR A 70 -15.34 19.43 6.17
N LEU A 71 -14.07 19.78 6.31
CA LEU A 71 -13.49 20.34 7.54
C LEU A 71 -13.59 21.88 7.60
N ILE A 72 -13.54 22.55 6.43
CA ILE A 72 -13.70 24.00 6.25
C ILE A 72 -15.17 24.32 6.01
#